data_AF-A0A957MEK8-F1
#
_entry.id   AF-A0A957MEK8-F1
#
_cell.length_a   1.000
_cell.length_b   1.000
_cell.length_c   1.000
_cell.angle_alpha   90.00
_cell.angle_beta   90.00
_cell.angle_gamma   90.00
#
_symmetry.space_group_name_H-M   'P 1'
#
loop_
_entity.id
_entity.type
_entity.pdbx_description
1 polymer ?
#
loop_
_entity_poly.entity_id
_entity_poly.type
_entity_poly.pdbx_seq_one_letter_code
_entity_poly.pdbx_strand_id
1 'polypeptide(L)'
;MKATLFRNRIEQGVRSDYMTDGAQVVRVGSVAGGATAQASLIALDRVVKEYETGAGPVRVLHDVSLRVQPGEFVAVVGASGSGKSTLINMITGIDRPTGGDVTVAGERLNELDENAMARWRGRHVGVIFQFFQLLPALTIVENVVLPMDFCSTWPVAERTERAMH
;
A
#
# COMPACT_ATOMS: atom_id res chain seq x y z
N MET A 1 6.31 11.37 8.45
CA MET A 1 7.13 10.32 7.80
C MET A 1 8.53 10.85 7.51
N LYS A 2 9.48 10.65 8.43
CA LYS A 2 10.91 10.89 8.21
C LYS A 2 11.54 9.50 8.01
N ALA A 3 12.06 9.23 6.83
CA ALA A 3 12.80 8.01 6.56
C ALA A 3 14.23 8.16 7.11
N THR A 4 14.61 7.30 8.05
CA THR A 4 16.00 7.12 8.47
C THR A 4 16.64 6.12 7.49
N LEU A 5 17.61 6.59 6.70
CA LEU A 5 18.36 5.79 5.73
C LEU A 5 19.33 4.84 6.44
N PHE A 6 19.12 3.53 6.34
CA PHE A 6 20.17 2.55 6.58
C PHE A 6 21.15 2.59 5.40
N ARG A 7 22.27 3.28 5.62
CA ARG A 7 23.36 3.46 4.66
C ARG A 7 24.23 2.21 4.60
N ASN A 8 23.77 1.16 3.93
CA ASN A 8 24.68 0.16 3.38
C ASN A 8 23.92 -0.71 2.36
N ARG A 9 24.36 -0.69 1.09
CA ARG A 9 23.93 -1.58 -0.01
C ARG A 9 22.76 -1.13 -0.91
N ILE A 10 22.77 0.12 -1.39
CA ILE A 10 21.97 0.55 -2.56
C ILE A 10 22.90 1.18 -3.60
N GLU A 11 23.71 0.37 -4.29
CA GLU A 11 24.52 0.86 -5.42
C GLU A 11 24.38 0.04 -6.71
N GLN A 12 23.60 -1.04 -6.74
CA GLN A 12 23.46 -1.83 -7.97
C GLN A 12 21.98 -2.22 -8.20
N GLY A 13 21.27 -1.44 -9.03
CA GLY A 13 19.96 -1.85 -9.59
C GLY A 13 18.82 -0.84 -9.60
N VAL A 14 19.02 0.40 -9.10
CA VAL A 14 17.92 1.38 -8.96
C VAL A 14 17.48 1.93 -10.33
N ARG A 15 16.23 1.62 -10.73
CA ARG A 15 15.49 2.40 -11.74
C ARG A 15 14.50 3.33 -11.02
N SER A 16 14.54 4.60 -11.36
CA SER A 16 13.68 5.66 -10.82
C SER A 16 12.53 5.90 -11.80
N ASP A 17 11.30 5.56 -11.41
CA ASP A 17 10.10 5.94 -12.14
C ASP A 17 9.56 7.23 -11.49
N TYR A 18 9.57 8.33 -12.24
CA TYR A 18 9.09 9.62 -11.76
C TYR A 18 7.56 9.65 -11.77
N MET A 19 6.96 9.80 -10.60
CA MET A 19 5.60 10.30 -10.48
C MET A 19 5.71 11.83 -10.31
N THR A 20 4.94 12.56 -11.09
CA THR A 20 4.79 14.02 -11.03
C THR A 20 4.70 14.55 -9.58
N ASP A 21 5.33 15.71 -9.33
CA ASP A 21 5.40 16.46 -8.05
C ASP A 21 6.15 15.81 -6.86
N GLY A 22 7.32 15.24 -7.15
CA GLY A 22 8.40 15.08 -6.16
C GLY A 22 8.32 13.84 -5.27
N ALA A 23 7.28 13.01 -5.41
CA ALA A 23 7.34 11.62 -4.98
C ALA A 23 7.98 10.75 -6.07
N GLN A 24 8.97 9.95 -5.69
CA GLN A 24 9.66 9.03 -6.58
C GLN A 24 9.40 7.60 -6.11
N VAL A 25 9.12 6.73 -7.07
CA VAL A 25 9.05 5.29 -6.82
C VAL A 25 10.41 4.68 -7.16
N VAL A 26 11.07 4.19 -6.13
CA VAL A 26 12.38 3.55 -6.20
C VAL A 26 12.18 2.05 -6.11
N ARG A 27 12.55 1.33 -7.17
CA ARG A 27 12.57 -0.14 -7.17
C ARG A 27 13.85 -0.60 -6.46
N VAL A 28 13.68 -1.33 -5.37
CA VAL A 28 14.79 -1.77 -4.50
C VAL A 28 15.27 -3.16 -4.88
N GLY A 29 14.38 -4.02 -5.42
CA GLY A 29 14.73 -5.34 -5.93
C GLY A 29 13.51 -6.24 -6.16
N SER A 30 13.75 -7.50 -6.54
CA SER A 30 12.76 -8.59 -6.56
C SER A 30 13.07 -9.55 -5.41
N VAL A 31 12.05 -9.99 -4.67
CA VAL A 31 12.23 -10.77 -3.43
C VAL A 31 12.27 -12.29 -3.68
N ALA A 32 11.81 -12.80 -4.84
CA ALA A 32 12.06 -14.18 -5.30
C ALA A 32 11.55 -14.42 -6.74
N GLY A 33 12.35 -15.12 -7.54
CA GLY A 33 11.95 -16.14 -8.54
C GLY A 33 11.01 -15.79 -9.70
N GLY A 34 11.59 -15.47 -10.86
CA GLY A 34 11.00 -15.71 -12.19
C GLY A 34 9.84 -14.79 -12.58
N ALA A 35 10.14 -13.70 -13.30
CA ALA A 35 9.12 -12.90 -13.96
C ALA A 35 8.51 -13.67 -15.13
N THR A 36 7.49 -14.50 -14.87
CA THR A 36 6.51 -14.81 -15.91
C THR A 36 5.69 -13.56 -16.22
N ALA A 37 5.23 -13.41 -17.47
CA ALA A 37 4.37 -12.33 -17.92
C ALA A 37 3.00 -12.40 -17.21
N GLN A 38 2.98 -12.03 -15.93
CA GLN A 38 1.80 -12.01 -15.10
C GLN A 38 1.24 -10.58 -15.06
N ALA A 39 -0.08 -10.44 -14.92
CA ALA A 39 -0.69 -9.13 -14.71
C ALA A 39 -0.05 -8.46 -13.48
N SER A 40 0.15 -7.14 -13.54
CA SER A 40 0.77 -6.39 -12.45
C SER A 40 -0.05 -6.52 -11.17
N LEU A 41 0.60 -6.72 -10.02
CA LEU A 41 -0.05 -6.83 -8.72
C LEU A 41 -0.71 -5.51 -8.32
N ILE A 42 -0.05 -4.39 -8.60
CA ILE A 42 -0.59 -3.04 -8.45
C ILE A 42 -0.49 -2.36 -9.80
N ALA A 43 -1.60 -1.79 -10.27
CA ALA A 43 -1.66 -0.93 -11.45
C ALA A 43 -2.43 0.34 -11.11
N LEU A 44 -1.77 1.48 -11.24
CA LEU A 44 -2.36 2.81 -11.20
C LEU A 44 -2.36 3.34 -12.63
N ASP A 45 -3.54 3.74 -13.12
CA ASP A 45 -3.70 4.39 -14.42
C ASP A 45 -4.20 5.81 -14.20
N ARG A 46 -3.30 6.77 -14.42
CA ARG A 46 -3.62 8.20 -14.43
C ARG A 46 -4.36 8.70 -13.18
N VAL A 47 -3.92 8.21 -12.02
CA VAL A 47 -4.58 8.45 -10.74
C VAL A 47 -4.44 9.90 -10.31
N VAL A 48 -5.58 10.54 -10.07
CA VAL A 48 -5.70 11.90 -9.55
C VAL A 48 -6.36 11.85 -8.18
N LYS A 49 -5.88 12.68 -7.26
CA LYS A 49 -6.53 12.91 -5.98
C LYS A 49 -6.55 14.39 -5.66
N GLU A 50 -7.75 14.89 -5.44
CA GLU A 50 -8.02 16.24 -4.95
C GLU A 50 -8.74 16.14 -3.60
N TYR A 51 -8.41 17.06 -2.70
CA TYR A 51 -9.13 17.24 -1.44
C TYR A 51 -9.79 18.62 -1.45
N GLU A 52 -11.07 18.66 -1.11
CA GLU A 52 -11.78 19.90 -0.88
C GLU A 52 -11.30 20.53 0.43
N THR A 53 -10.90 21.80 0.37
CA THR A 53 -10.50 22.58 1.54
C THR A 53 -11.29 23.88 1.59
N GLY A 54 -11.28 24.56 2.74
CA GLY A 54 -11.91 25.88 2.86
C GLY A 54 -11.32 26.96 1.93
N ALA A 55 -10.11 26.74 1.39
CA ALA A 55 -9.46 27.62 0.43
C ALA A 55 -9.67 27.19 -1.04
N GLY A 56 -10.46 26.13 -1.28
CA GLY A 56 -10.66 25.51 -2.60
C GLY A 56 -10.04 24.11 -2.71
N PRO A 57 -10.21 23.46 -3.87
CA PRO A 57 -9.69 22.12 -4.10
C PRO A 57 -8.15 22.14 -4.17
N VAL A 58 -7.52 21.22 -3.44
CA VAL A 58 -6.07 21.00 -3.47
C VAL A 58 -5.79 19.64 -4.10
N ARG A 59 -5.17 19.67 -5.28
CA ARG A 59 -4.67 18.46 -5.94
C ARG A 59 -3.40 17.99 -5.25
N VAL A 60 -3.37 16.71 -4.89
CA VAL A 60 -2.26 16.04 -4.18
C VAL A 60 -1.62 14.95 -5.03
N LEU A 61 -2.42 14.22 -5.83
CA LEU A 61 -1.89 13.30 -6.84
C LEU A 61 -2.20 13.86 -8.23
N HIS A 62 -1.17 13.95 -9.07
CA HIS A 62 -1.22 14.64 -10.36
C HIS A 62 -1.02 13.66 -11.51
N ASP A 63 -2.05 12.88 -11.85
CA ASP A 63 -2.00 11.97 -13.01
C ASP A 63 -0.95 10.86 -12.86
N VAL A 64 -1.04 10.13 -11.74
CA VAL A 64 -0.06 9.15 -11.31
C VAL A 64 -0.28 7.80 -11.98
N SER A 65 0.71 7.32 -12.73
CA SER A 65 0.70 5.98 -13.33
C SER A 65 1.83 5.11 -12.77
N LEU A 66 1.50 3.87 -12.37
CA LEU A 66 2.44 2.92 -11.74
C LEU A 66 2.08 1.49 -12.09
N ARG A 67 3.10 0.66 -12.24
CA ARG A 67 2.94 -0.80 -12.23
C ARG A 67 3.95 -1.43 -11.28
N VAL A 68 3.46 -2.26 -10.37
CA VAL A 68 4.26 -3.10 -9.47
C VAL A 68 3.93 -4.55 -9.75
N GLN A 69 4.96 -5.36 -10.02
CA GLN A 69 4.81 -6.78 -10.25
C GLN A 69 4.73 -7.56 -8.93
N PRO A 70 4.13 -8.77 -8.95
CA PRO A 70 4.21 -9.67 -7.80
C PRO A 70 5.67 -9.88 -7.35
N GLY A 71 5.91 -9.82 -6.04
CA GLY A 71 7.23 -10.05 -5.47
C GLY A 71 8.25 -8.91 -5.63
N GLU A 72 7.86 -7.74 -6.13
CA GLU A 72 8.73 -6.56 -6.13
C GLU A 72 8.80 -5.89 -4.76
N PHE A 73 9.99 -5.42 -4.40
CA PHE A 73 10.20 -4.55 -3.24
C PHE A 73 10.39 -3.11 -3.71
N VAL A 74 9.45 -2.25 -3.32
CA VAL A 74 9.33 -0.88 -3.82
C VAL A 74 9.32 0.11 -2.65
N ALA A 75 10.07 1.19 -2.80
CA ALA A 75 10.08 2.31 -1.87
C ALA A 75 9.48 3.55 -2.53
N VAL A 76 8.59 4.25 -1.82
CA VAL A 76 8.09 5.57 -2.23
C VAL A 76 8.79 6.63 -1.40
N VAL A 77 9.60 7.47 -2.05
CA VAL A 77 10.42 8.51 -1.41
C VAL A 77 10.04 9.89 -1.93
N GLY A 78 10.33 10.96 -1.18
CA GLY A 78 9.97 12.32 -1.59
C GLY A 78 9.79 13.28 -0.40
N ALA A 79 9.79 14.58 -0.67
CA ALA A 79 9.66 15.63 0.34
C ALA A 79 8.36 15.52 1.16
N SER A 80 8.32 16.07 2.37
CA SER A 80 7.05 16.15 3.12
C SER A 80 6.01 16.89 2.29
N GLY A 81 4.78 16.38 2.25
CA GLY A 81 3.70 16.96 1.43
C GLY A 81 3.62 16.47 -0.02
N SER A 82 4.59 15.69 -0.52
CA SER A 82 4.61 15.20 -1.91
C SER A 82 3.56 14.10 -2.24
N GLY A 83 2.51 13.94 -1.43
CA GLY A 83 1.45 12.96 -1.70
C GLY A 83 1.76 11.48 -1.42
N LYS A 84 2.91 11.10 -0.83
CA LYS A 84 3.26 9.68 -0.57
C LYS A 84 2.21 8.91 0.23
N SER A 85 1.75 9.49 1.35
CA SER A 85 0.74 8.84 2.18
C SER A 85 -0.59 8.75 1.44
N THR A 86 -0.93 9.76 0.64
CA THR A 86 -2.11 9.74 -0.24
C THR A 86 -2.01 8.62 -1.27
N LEU A 87 -0.86 8.46 -1.93
CA LEU A 87 -0.60 7.36 -2.86
C LEU A 87 -0.77 6.00 -2.20
N ILE A 88 -0.18 5.81 -1.01
CA ILE A 88 -0.32 4.57 -0.23
C ILE A 88 -1.80 4.34 0.14
N ASN A 89 -2.55 5.38 0.48
CA ASN A 89 -3.98 5.25 0.80
C ASN A 89 -4.82 4.86 -0.42
N MET A 90 -4.45 5.30 -1.63
CA MET A 90 -5.09 4.85 -2.88
C MET A 90 -4.85 3.34 -3.08
N ILE A 91 -3.58 2.90 -2.97
CA ILE A 91 -3.20 1.50 -3.17
C ILE A 91 -3.85 0.58 -2.14
N THR A 92 -3.96 1.03 -0.89
CA THR A 92 -4.57 0.25 0.20
C THR A 92 -6.09 0.32 0.22
N GLY A 93 -6.72 1.10 -0.68
CA GLY A 93 -8.17 1.27 -0.72
C GLY A 93 -8.74 1.93 0.55
N ILE A 94 -7.92 2.68 1.30
CA ILE A 94 -8.36 3.50 2.45
C ILE A 94 -9.07 4.77 1.95
N ASP A 95 -8.61 5.29 0.82
CA ASP A 95 -9.17 6.48 0.20
C ASP A 95 -9.35 6.20 -1.30
N ARG A 96 -10.20 6.98 -1.96
CA ARG A 96 -10.56 6.80 -3.37
C ARG A 96 -9.97 7.89 -4.24
N PRO A 97 -9.55 7.57 -5.47
CA PRO A 97 -9.11 8.59 -6.41
C PRO A 97 -10.28 9.52 -6.79
N THR A 98 -9.98 10.79 -7.08
CA THR A 98 -10.95 11.69 -7.71
C THR A 98 -11.00 11.50 -9.23
N GLY A 99 -9.95 10.90 -9.82
CA GLY A 99 -9.93 10.50 -11.22
C GLY A 99 -8.89 9.40 -11.48
N GLY A 100 -9.01 8.72 -12.62
CA GLY A 100 -8.18 7.57 -12.95
C GLY A 100 -8.57 6.29 -12.20
N ASP A 101 -7.76 5.26 -12.35
CA ASP A 101 -8.10 3.89 -11.92
C ASP A 101 -7.02 3.25 -11.06
N VAL A 102 -7.46 2.54 -10.03
CA VAL A 102 -6.60 1.77 -9.13
C VAL A 102 -7.02 0.30 -9.21
N THR A 103 -6.10 -0.56 -9.68
CA THR A 103 -6.27 -2.01 -9.68
C THR A 103 -5.23 -2.66 -8.79
N VAL A 104 -5.65 -3.48 -7.84
CA VAL A 104 -4.73 -4.20 -6.94
C VAL A 104 -5.21 -5.63 -6.74
N ALA A 105 -4.29 -6.59 -6.87
CA ALA A 105 -4.58 -8.02 -6.81
C ALA A 105 -5.70 -8.46 -7.79
N GLY A 106 -5.73 -7.83 -8.98
CA GLY A 106 -6.72 -8.12 -10.03
C GLY A 106 -8.08 -7.43 -9.86
N GLU A 107 -8.30 -6.69 -8.77
CA GLU A 107 -9.58 -6.03 -8.46
C GLU A 107 -9.49 -4.52 -8.72
N ARG A 108 -10.47 -3.95 -9.43
CA ARG A 108 -10.61 -2.50 -9.61
C ARG A 108 -11.22 -1.87 -8.36
N LEU A 109 -10.39 -1.20 -7.57
CA LEU A 109 -10.78 -0.67 -6.27
C LEU A 109 -11.86 0.42 -6.37
N ASN A 110 -11.85 1.20 -7.46
CA ASN A 110 -12.84 2.24 -7.72
C ASN A 110 -14.29 1.72 -7.75
N GLU A 111 -14.49 0.45 -8.11
CA GLU A 111 -15.81 -0.17 -8.30
C GLU A 111 -16.34 -0.84 -7.03
N LEU A 112 -15.50 -0.99 -5.99
CA LEU A 112 -15.89 -1.65 -4.75
C LEU A 112 -16.63 -0.68 -3.82
N ASP A 113 -17.78 -1.12 -3.31
CA ASP A 113 -18.44 -0.45 -2.18
C ASP A 113 -17.61 -0.56 -0.88
N GLU A 114 -18.01 0.16 0.16
CA GLU A 114 -17.30 0.21 1.45
C GLU A 114 -17.09 -1.18 2.07
N ASN A 115 -18.11 -2.05 1.98
CA ASN A 115 -18.10 -3.37 2.60
C ASN A 115 -17.21 -4.33 1.79
N ALA A 116 -17.30 -4.29 0.46
CA ALA A 116 -16.45 -5.04 -0.44
C ALA A 116 -14.99 -4.60 -0.29
N MET A 117 -14.74 -3.30 -0.17
CA MET A 117 -13.42 -2.74 0.08
C MET A 117 -12.85 -3.22 1.42
N ALA A 118 -13.65 -3.21 2.49
CA ALA A 118 -13.20 -3.70 3.80
C ALA A 118 -12.80 -5.19 3.74
N ARG A 119 -13.62 -6.03 3.11
CA ARG A 119 -13.30 -7.46 2.91
C ARG A 119 -12.07 -7.65 2.03
N TRP A 120 -11.92 -6.83 0.99
CA TRP A 120 -10.78 -6.85 0.10
C TRP A 120 -9.49 -6.49 0.85
N ARG A 121 -9.49 -5.39 1.64
CA ARG A 121 -8.36 -4.97 2.48
C ARG A 121 -7.93 -6.09 3.42
N GLY A 122 -8.89 -6.71 4.10
CA GLY A 122 -8.63 -7.80 5.04
C GLY A 122 -7.92 -9.03 4.44
N ARG A 123 -8.03 -9.24 3.12
CA ARG A 123 -7.40 -10.37 2.43
C ARG A 123 -6.11 -10.03 1.71
N HIS A 124 -5.92 -8.79 1.28
CA HIS A 124 -4.85 -8.43 0.35
C HIS A 124 -3.87 -7.39 0.91
N VAL A 125 -4.23 -6.68 1.98
CA VAL A 125 -3.46 -5.54 2.48
C VAL A 125 -3.02 -5.78 3.91
N GLY A 126 -1.71 -5.83 4.13
CA GLY A 126 -1.09 -5.67 5.44
C GLY A 126 -0.48 -4.27 5.55
N VAL A 127 -0.73 -3.57 6.66
CA VAL A 127 -0.19 -2.22 6.91
C VAL A 127 0.63 -2.24 8.19
N ILE A 128 1.85 -1.70 8.12
CA ILE A 128 2.68 -1.43 9.29
C ILE A 128 2.86 0.09 9.38
N PHE A 129 2.49 0.65 10.51
CA PHE A 129 2.52 2.09 10.75
C PHE A 129 3.87 2.53 11.31
N GLN A 130 4.25 3.80 11.06
CA GLN A 130 5.48 4.37 11.61
C GLN A 130 5.48 4.38 13.15
N PHE A 131 4.33 4.61 13.76
CA PHE A 131 4.11 4.45 15.19
C PHE A 131 3.27 3.21 15.41
N PHE A 132 3.60 2.41 16.44
CA PHE A 132 2.86 1.19 16.74
C PHE A 132 1.38 1.52 17.02
N GLN A 133 0.49 0.93 16.23
CA GLN A 133 -0.96 1.02 16.40
C GLN A 133 -1.48 -0.31 16.96
N LEU A 134 -0.85 -0.80 18.04
CA LEU A 134 -1.32 -1.95 18.79
C LEU A 134 -2.45 -1.52 19.73
N LEU A 135 -3.43 -2.39 19.92
CA LEU A 135 -4.45 -2.24 20.93
C LEU A 135 -3.82 -2.47 22.31
N PRO A 136 -3.70 -1.45 23.18
CA PRO A 136 -2.94 -1.56 24.43
C PRO A 136 -3.55 -2.53 25.45
N ALA A 137 -4.84 -2.80 25.32
CA ALA A 137 -5.58 -3.74 26.16
C ALA A 137 -5.33 -5.21 25.79
N LEU A 138 -4.61 -5.46 24.69
CA LEU A 138 -4.35 -6.81 24.15
C LEU A 138 -2.85 -7.13 24.23
N THR A 139 -2.55 -8.40 24.44
CA THR A 139 -1.21 -8.96 24.26
C THR A 139 -0.76 -8.87 22.79
N ILE A 140 0.53 -9.09 22.54
CA ILE A 140 1.08 -9.11 21.18
C ILE A 140 0.39 -10.19 20.34
N VAL A 141 0.22 -11.39 20.89
CA VAL A 141 -0.43 -12.51 20.20
C VAL A 141 -1.87 -12.17 19.85
N GLU A 142 -2.62 -11.59 20.78
CA GLU A 142 -4.00 -11.17 20.52
C GLU A 142 -4.10 -10.09 19.44
N ASN A 143 -3.16 -9.14 19.39
CA ASN A 143 -3.08 -8.16 18.30
C ASN A 143 -2.84 -8.82 16.93
N VAL A 144 -2.04 -9.90 16.88
CA VAL A 144 -1.73 -10.64 15.65
C VAL A 144 -2.89 -11.55 15.23
N VAL A 145 -3.65 -12.11 16.18
CA VAL A 145 -4.85 -12.94 15.91
C VAL A 145 -6.02 -12.10 15.39
N LEU A 146 -6.21 -10.88 15.91
CA LEU A 146 -7.33 -9.99 15.58
C LEU A 146 -7.66 -9.85 14.07
N PRO A 147 -6.71 -9.62 13.15
CA PRO A 147 -7.02 -9.58 11.72
C PRO A 147 -7.51 -10.93 11.18
N MET A 148 -7.03 -12.06 11.71
CA MET A 148 -7.52 -13.39 11.32
C MET A 148 -8.97 -13.60 11.75
N ASP A 149 -9.35 -13.06 12.91
CA ASP A 149 -10.72 -13.09 13.41
C ASP A 149 -11.66 -12.28 12.50
N PHE A 150 -11.30 -11.02 12.23
CA PHE A 150 -12.14 -10.14 11.41
C PHE A 150 -12.27 -10.59 9.96
N CYS A 151 -11.22 -11.18 9.40
CA CYS A 151 -11.21 -11.58 8.00
C CYS A 151 -11.64 -13.03 7.80
N SER A 152 -11.79 -13.80 8.89
CA SER A 152 -12.12 -15.23 8.87
C SER A 152 -11.21 -16.03 7.94
N THR A 153 -9.91 -15.70 7.92
CA THR A 153 -8.93 -16.26 6.98
C THR A 153 -8.41 -17.64 7.38
N TRP A 154 -8.58 -18.03 8.64
CA TRP A 154 -8.09 -19.31 9.20
C TRP A 154 -9.12 -19.93 10.15
N PRO A 155 -9.14 -21.27 10.32
CA PRO A 155 -9.90 -21.93 11.37
C PRO A 155 -9.51 -21.40 12.76
N VAL A 156 -10.49 -21.19 13.65
CA VAL A 156 -10.27 -20.59 14.97
C VAL A 156 -9.17 -21.31 15.76
N ALA A 157 -9.14 -22.65 15.69
CA ALA A 157 -8.18 -23.47 16.41
C ALA A 157 -6.71 -23.26 15.99
N GLU A 158 -6.46 -22.78 14.76
CA GLU A 158 -5.10 -22.61 14.21
C GLU A 158 -4.53 -21.20 14.43
N ARG A 159 -5.38 -20.22 14.79
CA ARG A 159 -4.99 -18.80 14.76
C ARG A 159 -3.90 -18.47 15.77
N THR A 160 -4.02 -18.98 17.00
CA THR A 160 -3.04 -18.72 18.07
C THR A 160 -1.68 -19.34 17.74
N GLU A 161 -1.66 -20.57 17.22
CA GLU A 161 -0.41 -21.23 16.80
C GLU A 161 0.28 -20.43 15.70
N ARG A 162 -0.47 -20.01 14.67
CA ARG A 162 0.05 -19.15 13.59
C ARG A 162 0.52 -17.79 14.08
N ALA A 163 -0.12 -17.20 15.08
CA ALA A 163 0.28 -15.91 15.61
C ALA A 163 1.61 -15.96 16.40
N MET A 164 2.06 -17.15 16.78
CA MET A 164 3.29 -17.38 17.53
C MET A 164 4.52 -17.68 16.65
N HIS A 165 4.35 -17.89 15.34
CA HIS A 165 5.39 -18.36 14.41
C HIS A 165 5.45 -17.50 13.13
#